data_AF-A0AAW5EXJ8-F1
#
_entry.id   AF-A0AAW5EXJ8-F1
#
_cell.length_a   1.000
_cell.length_b   1.000
_cell.length_c   1.000
_cell.angle_alpha   90.00
_cell.angle_beta   90.00
_cell.angle_gamma   90.00
#
_symmetry.space_group_name_H-M   'P 1'
#
loop_
_entity.id
_entity.type
_entity.pdbx_description
1 polymer ?
#
loop_
_entity_poly.entity_id
_entity_poly.type
_entity_poly.pdbx_seq_one_letter_code
_entity_poly.pdbx_strand_id
1 'polypeptide(L)'
;VEIPASVHRIILGEGRLVYALAPLEKQHLFDHIVGWQGEFRGADTQSYDQYVATFPQAAGIALIGKTTADTVSPERVLDLHPDLAILTVSGHGPGKSSELVTQLESAHIPVVFVDFRADPLHDTVASMQILGRVLHRETEAADYLSFYQSHLKRITDRIATVPQAQRPRV
;
A
#
# COMPACT_ATOMS: atom_id res chain seq x y z
N VAL A 1 -4.15 4.47 -16.12
CA VAL A 1 -4.62 5.57 -15.26
C VAL A 1 -3.66 6.71 -15.45
N GLU A 2 -4.16 7.90 -15.78
CA GLU A 2 -3.32 9.11 -15.83
C GLU A 2 -3.11 9.59 -14.39
N ILE A 3 -1.86 9.91 -14.04
CA ILE A 3 -1.48 10.36 -12.71
C ILE A 3 -1.13 11.84 -12.79
N PRO A 4 -1.60 12.68 -11.84
CA PRO A 4 -1.21 14.08 -11.75
C PRO A 4 0.32 14.26 -11.72
N ALA A 5 0.79 15.39 -12.25
CA ALA A 5 2.21 15.73 -12.23
C ALA A 5 2.80 15.81 -10.81
N SER A 6 1.95 16.07 -9.81
CA SER A 6 2.31 15.99 -8.40
C SER A 6 1.17 15.38 -7.59
N VAL A 7 1.52 14.54 -6.61
CA VAL A 7 0.59 13.87 -5.70
C VAL A 7 0.82 14.41 -4.29
N HIS A 8 -0.24 14.91 -3.66
CA HIS A 8 -0.18 15.59 -2.36
C HIS A 8 -1.22 15.09 -1.36
N ARG A 9 -2.27 14.40 -1.81
CA ARG A 9 -3.43 14.02 -0.99
C ARG A 9 -3.83 12.57 -1.28
N ILE A 10 -3.09 11.66 -0.65
CA ILE A 10 -3.19 10.22 -0.84
C ILE A 10 -4.20 9.63 0.15
N ILE A 11 -5.08 8.79 -0.39
CA ILE A 11 -5.95 7.91 0.38
C ILE A 11 -5.41 6.49 0.33
N LEU A 12 -5.29 5.86 1.51
CA LEU A 12 -4.97 4.44 1.61
C LEU A 12 -6.23 3.62 1.90
N GLY A 13 -6.58 2.72 0.99
CA GLY A 13 -7.69 1.78 1.18
C GLY A 13 -7.49 0.79 2.32
N GLU A 14 -6.24 0.60 2.74
CA GLU A 14 -5.81 -0.15 3.92
C GLU A 14 -4.68 0.60 4.61
N GLY A 15 -4.77 0.78 5.93
CA GLY A 15 -3.75 1.47 6.70
C GLY A 15 -2.37 0.80 6.59
N ARG A 16 -2.28 -0.53 6.55
CA ARG A 16 -1.01 -1.26 6.43
C ARG A 16 -0.29 -1.09 5.08
N LEU A 17 -0.88 -0.42 4.09
CA LEU A 17 -0.13 -0.02 2.89
C LEU A 17 1.04 0.92 3.20
N VAL A 18 1.08 1.52 4.39
CA VAL A 18 2.27 2.25 4.87
C VAL A 18 3.55 1.42 4.82
N TYR A 19 3.49 0.09 4.92
CA TYR A 19 4.68 -0.75 4.80
C TYR A 19 5.29 -0.72 3.39
N ALA A 20 4.46 -0.65 2.36
CA ALA A 20 4.92 -0.54 0.98
C ALA A 20 5.40 0.88 0.65
N LEU A 21 4.80 1.90 1.25
CA LEU A 21 5.19 3.30 1.04
C LEU A 21 6.46 3.68 1.83
N ALA A 22 6.71 3.08 3.00
CA ALA A 22 7.84 3.41 3.86
C ALA A 22 9.22 3.42 3.16
N PRO A 23 9.62 2.40 2.36
CA PRO A 23 10.90 2.45 1.66
C PRO A 23 10.96 3.50 0.54
N LEU A 24 9.81 3.94 0.02
CA LEU A 24 9.70 4.93 -1.06
C LEU A 24 9.75 6.36 -0.52
N GLU A 25 8.99 6.63 0.54
CA GLU A 25 8.83 7.99 1.07
C GLU A 25 9.79 8.31 2.22
N LYS A 26 10.31 7.28 2.91
CA LYS A 26 11.30 7.43 3.99
C LYS A 26 10.81 8.43 5.06
N GLN A 27 11.48 9.56 5.22
CA GLN A 27 11.13 10.59 6.20
C GLN A 27 9.83 11.34 5.86
N HIS A 28 9.37 11.25 4.61
CA HIS A 28 8.17 11.92 4.08
C HIS A 28 6.92 11.03 4.07
N LEU A 29 6.98 9.85 4.69
CA LEU A 29 5.92 8.82 4.62
C LEU A 29 4.51 9.34 4.87
N PHE A 30 4.35 10.28 5.82
CA PHE A 30 3.05 10.80 6.21
C PHE A 30 2.79 12.24 5.76
N ASP A 31 3.63 12.79 4.88
CA ASP A 31 3.49 14.18 4.41
C ASP A 31 2.27 14.35 3.49
N HIS A 32 1.88 13.28 2.80
CA HIS A 32 0.83 13.30 1.78
C HIS A 32 -0.36 12.37 2.08
N ILE A 33 -0.31 11.56 3.13
CA ILE A 33 -1.42 10.67 3.50
C ILE A 33 -2.48 11.49 4.24
N VAL A 34 -3.61 11.75 3.59
CA VAL A 34 -4.72 12.54 4.17
C VAL A 34 -5.79 11.67 4.81
N GLY A 35 -5.86 10.40 4.43
CA GLY A 35 -6.79 9.46 5.02
C GLY A 35 -6.42 8.01 4.76
N TRP A 36 -6.83 7.14 5.68
CA TRP A 36 -6.63 5.71 5.56
C TRP A 36 -7.76 4.91 6.19
N GLN A 37 -7.87 3.66 5.80
CA GLN A 37 -8.74 2.72 6.49
C GLN A 37 -8.10 2.35 7.85
N GLY A 38 -8.88 2.43 8.93
CA GLY A 38 -8.39 2.42 10.31
C GLY A 38 -7.92 1.09 10.88
N GLU A 39 -7.80 0.03 10.07
CA GLU A 39 -7.45 -1.31 10.53
C GLU A 39 -6.08 -1.35 11.18
N PHE A 40 -5.13 -0.52 10.72
CA PHE A 40 -3.72 -0.65 11.07
C PHE A 40 -3.50 -0.61 12.59
N ARG A 41 -4.17 0.32 13.28
CA ARG A 41 -4.08 0.45 14.74
C ARG A 41 -4.56 -0.79 15.49
N GLY A 42 -5.59 -1.46 14.99
CA GLY A 42 -6.17 -2.65 15.61
C GLY A 42 -5.49 -3.95 15.19
N ALA A 43 -5.05 -4.05 13.95
CA ALA A 43 -4.43 -5.25 13.39
C ALA A 43 -2.95 -5.37 13.74
N ASP A 44 -2.24 -4.24 13.91
CA ASP A 44 -0.82 -4.21 14.28
C ASP A 44 -0.52 -2.99 15.17
N THR A 45 -1.03 -3.02 16.40
CA THR A 45 -0.85 -1.95 17.38
C THR A 45 0.61 -1.66 17.67
N GLN A 46 1.47 -2.68 17.69
CA GLN A 46 2.90 -2.50 18.00
C GLN A 46 3.59 -1.68 16.92
N SER A 47 3.40 -2.03 15.65
CA SER A 47 3.96 -1.26 14.55
C SER A 47 3.33 0.13 14.50
N TYR A 48 2.01 0.25 14.67
CA TYR A 48 1.31 1.54 14.70
C TYR A 48 1.93 2.50 15.73
N ASP A 49 2.15 2.03 16.96
CA ASP A 49 2.73 2.85 18.02
C ASP A 49 4.17 3.27 17.70
N GLN A 50 4.97 2.39 17.07
CA GLN A 50 6.32 2.73 16.59
C GLN A 50 6.31 3.78 15.48
N TYR A 51 5.38 3.67 14.53
CA TYR A 51 5.20 4.68 13.49
C TYR A 51 4.76 6.01 14.08
N VAL A 52 3.82 6.05 15.02
CA VAL A 52 3.39 7.29 15.68
C VAL A 52 4.53 7.91 16.52
N ALA A 53 5.34 7.10 17.20
CA ALA A 53 6.48 7.60 17.95
C ALA A 53 7.54 8.26 17.04
N THR A 54 7.71 7.74 15.83
CA THR A 54 8.68 8.27 14.84
C THR A 54 8.09 9.42 14.01
N PHE A 55 6.80 9.32 13.69
CA PHE A 55 6.02 10.23 12.86
C PHE A 55 4.75 10.65 13.60
N PRO A 56 4.83 11.64 14.52
CA PRO A 56 3.69 12.06 15.33
C PRO A 56 2.45 12.45 14.51
N GLN A 57 2.63 12.94 13.27
CA GLN A 57 1.54 13.27 12.36
C GLN A 57 0.66 12.07 11.98
N ALA A 58 1.18 10.84 12.05
CA ALA A 58 0.41 9.63 11.73
C ALA A 58 -0.79 9.43 12.67
N ALA A 59 -0.73 9.95 13.89
CA ALA A 59 -1.86 9.91 14.84
C ALA A 59 -3.03 10.79 14.41
N GLY A 60 -2.79 11.80 13.55
CA GLY A 60 -3.79 12.76 13.07
C GLY A 60 -4.44 12.40 11.74
N ILE A 61 -4.05 11.30 11.09
CA ILE A 61 -4.59 10.92 9.78
C ILE A 61 -6.06 10.56 9.90
N ALA A 62 -6.87 11.10 8.98
CA ALA A 62 -8.32 10.88 8.98
C ALA A 62 -8.66 9.40 8.75
N LEU A 63 -9.61 8.89 9.53
CA LEU A 63 -10.16 7.56 9.34
C LEU A 63 -11.30 7.61 8.31
N ILE A 64 -11.12 6.93 7.18
CA ILE A 64 -12.16 6.82 6.15
C ILE A 64 -13.10 5.64 6.42
N GLY A 65 -12.66 4.71 7.27
CA GLY A 65 -13.40 3.55 7.74
C GLY A 65 -12.74 2.95 8.98
N LYS A 66 -13.32 1.86 9.51
CA LYS A 66 -12.85 1.18 10.72
C LYS A 66 -11.94 0.01 10.39
N THR A 67 -12.50 -1.19 10.24
CA THR A 67 -11.74 -2.45 10.16
C THR A 67 -11.99 -3.25 8.90
N THR A 68 -13.09 -2.96 8.18
CA THR A 68 -13.52 -3.70 6.98
C THR A 68 -13.98 -2.74 5.89
N ALA A 69 -14.03 -3.22 4.64
CA ALA A 69 -14.35 -2.42 3.46
C ALA A 69 -15.74 -1.75 3.53
N ASP A 70 -16.73 -2.43 4.10
CA ASP A 70 -18.11 -1.94 4.28
C ASP A 70 -18.22 -0.76 5.26
N THR A 71 -17.19 -0.53 6.08
CA THR A 71 -17.15 0.61 7.00
C THR A 71 -16.55 1.87 6.37
N VAL A 72 -16.04 1.77 5.15
CA VAL A 72 -15.46 2.91 4.43
C VAL A 72 -16.57 3.80 3.89
N SER A 73 -16.51 5.10 4.18
CA SER A 73 -17.45 6.10 3.68
C SER A 73 -16.86 6.85 2.48
N PRO A 74 -17.42 6.69 1.28
CA PRO A 74 -17.00 7.44 0.10
C PRO A 74 -17.11 8.96 0.27
N GLU A 75 -18.14 9.45 0.95
CA GLU A 75 -18.35 10.88 1.21
C GLU A 75 -17.20 11.46 2.03
N ARG A 76 -16.83 10.77 3.11
CA ARG A 76 -15.67 11.16 3.93
C ARG A 76 -14.38 11.18 3.12
N VAL A 77 -14.22 10.24 2.19
CA VAL A 77 -13.03 10.22 1.31
C VAL A 77 -13.03 11.45 0.41
N LEU A 78 -14.15 11.78 -0.24
CA LEU A 78 -14.24 12.93 -1.15
C LEU A 78 -14.07 14.28 -0.42
N ASP A 79 -14.54 14.40 0.83
CA ASP A 79 -14.35 15.56 1.69
C ASP A 79 -12.86 15.82 2.00
N LEU A 80 -12.02 14.79 1.90
CA LEU A 80 -10.56 14.91 2.03
C LEU A 80 -9.90 15.37 0.72
N HIS A 81 -10.66 15.69 -0.33
CA HIS A 81 -10.16 16.18 -1.62
C HIS A 81 -8.91 15.44 -2.13
N PRO A 82 -8.94 14.09 -2.25
CA PRO A 82 -7.75 13.35 -2.60
C PRO A 82 -7.42 13.49 -4.08
N ASP A 83 -6.13 13.42 -4.40
CA ASP A 83 -5.63 13.39 -5.77
C ASP A 83 -5.14 12.00 -6.20
N LEU A 84 -5.13 11.04 -5.27
CA LEU A 84 -4.82 9.63 -5.51
C LEU A 84 -5.45 8.74 -4.44
N ALA A 85 -6.02 7.60 -4.85
CA ALA A 85 -6.34 6.49 -3.96
C ALA A 85 -5.52 5.25 -4.29
N ILE A 86 -4.89 4.66 -3.28
CA ILE A 86 -4.13 3.42 -3.38
C ILE A 86 -4.90 2.32 -2.65
N LEU A 87 -5.34 1.30 -3.39
CA LEU A 87 -6.12 0.18 -2.90
C LEU A 87 -5.39 -1.14 -3.19
N THR A 88 -5.80 -2.20 -2.52
CA THR A 88 -5.27 -3.55 -2.78
C THR A 88 -6.23 -4.35 -3.66
N VAL A 89 -5.69 -5.26 -4.48
CA VAL A 89 -6.50 -6.20 -5.26
C VAL A 89 -7.22 -7.18 -4.32
N SER A 90 -6.56 -7.58 -3.24
CA SER A 90 -7.11 -8.43 -2.20
C SER A 90 -6.68 -7.95 -0.82
N GLY A 91 -7.61 -7.89 0.13
CA GLY A 91 -7.35 -7.32 1.44
C GLY A 91 -8.62 -7.00 2.22
N HIS A 92 -8.49 -6.10 3.20
CA HIS A 92 -9.58 -5.66 4.08
C HIS A 92 -10.19 -4.33 3.63
N GLY A 93 -9.58 -3.70 2.63
CA GLY A 93 -10.02 -2.44 2.05
C GLY A 93 -11.03 -2.61 0.91
N PRO A 94 -11.52 -1.48 0.37
CA PRO A 94 -12.47 -1.48 -0.74
C PRO A 94 -11.88 -2.13 -2.01
N GLY A 95 -12.63 -3.05 -2.61
CA GLY A 95 -12.24 -3.71 -3.85
C GLY A 95 -12.62 -2.93 -5.11
N LYS A 96 -12.21 -3.44 -6.28
CA LYS A 96 -12.44 -2.83 -7.61
C LYS A 96 -13.89 -2.45 -7.91
N SER A 97 -14.85 -3.26 -7.45
CA SER A 97 -16.29 -3.03 -7.68
C SER A 97 -16.99 -2.33 -6.51
N SER A 98 -16.23 -1.69 -5.61
CA SER A 98 -16.79 -0.97 -4.48
C SER A 98 -17.36 0.38 -4.89
N GLU A 99 -18.37 0.84 -4.14
CA GLU A 99 -18.95 2.17 -4.32
C GLU A 99 -17.89 3.29 -4.22
N LEU A 100 -16.90 3.13 -3.33
CA LEU A 100 -15.79 4.08 -3.21
C LEU A 100 -15.07 4.28 -4.55
N VAL A 101 -14.71 3.19 -5.23
CA VAL A 101 -13.99 3.24 -6.51
C VAL A 101 -14.86 3.94 -7.55
N THR A 102 -16.14 3.59 -7.65
CA THR A 102 -17.08 4.23 -8.57
C THR A 102 -17.18 5.74 -8.33
N GLN A 103 -17.25 6.19 -7.08
CA GLN A 103 -17.32 7.61 -6.74
C GLN A 103 -16.02 8.35 -7.05
N LEU A 104 -14.86 7.78 -6.71
CA LEU A 104 -13.55 8.36 -7.02
C LEU A 104 -13.33 8.50 -8.53
N GLU A 105 -13.63 7.47 -9.30
CA GLU A 105 -13.54 7.50 -10.76
C GLU A 105 -14.49 8.54 -11.37
N SER A 106 -15.73 8.64 -10.87
CA SER A 106 -16.69 9.67 -11.30
C SER A 106 -16.21 11.10 -10.98
N ALA A 107 -15.42 11.25 -9.92
CA ALA A 107 -14.76 12.50 -9.55
C ALA A 107 -13.42 12.74 -10.27
N HIS A 108 -13.04 11.88 -11.21
CA HIS A 108 -11.76 11.91 -11.94
C HIS A 108 -10.53 11.79 -11.04
N ILE A 109 -10.67 11.14 -9.89
CA ILE A 109 -9.57 10.85 -8.96
C ILE A 109 -8.97 9.50 -9.36
N PRO A 110 -7.67 9.42 -9.66
CA PRO A 110 -7.04 8.16 -10.04
C PRO A 110 -7.05 7.16 -8.89
N VAL A 111 -7.46 5.92 -9.21
CA VAL A 111 -7.41 4.78 -8.30
C VAL A 111 -6.36 3.80 -8.80
N VAL A 112 -5.40 3.47 -7.95
CA VAL A 112 -4.32 2.53 -8.24
C VAL A 112 -4.48 1.30 -7.38
N PHE A 113 -4.42 0.13 -8.02
CA PHE A 113 -4.45 -1.16 -7.35
C PHE A 113 -3.04 -1.77 -7.30
N VAL A 114 -2.66 -2.21 -6.11
CA VAL A 114 -1.46 -3.00 -5.86
C VAL A 114 -1.82 -4.35 -5.27
N ASP A 115 -0.94 -5.34 -5.40
CA ASP A 115 -1.10 -6.63 -4.74
C ASP A 115 0.20 -7.10 -4.07
N PHE A 116 0.04 -7.45 -2.80
CA PHE A 116 1.07 -8.04 -1.95
C PHE A 116 0.54 -9.29 -1.24
N ARG A 117 -0.65 -9.79 -1.62
CA ARG A 117 -1.37 -10.82 -0.88
C ARG A 117 -1.91 -11.94 -1.77
N ALA A 118 -2.49 -11.66 -2.93
CA ALA A 118 -3.09 -12.71 -3.77
C ALA A 118 -2.02 -13.55 -4.47
N ASP A 119 -1.04 -12.91 -5.12
CA ASP A 119 0.13 -13.59 -5.70
C ASP A 119 1.42 -12.81 -5.39
N PRO A 120 1.91 -12.85 -4.15
CA PRO A 120 3.02 -11.99 -3.72
C PRO A 120 4.35 -12.29 -4.42
N LEU A 121 4.57 -13.52 -4.92
CA LEU A 121 5.79 -13.86 -5.64
C LEU A 121 5.81 -13.25 -7.05
N HIS A 122 4.64 -13.10 -7.66
CA HIS A 122 4.48 -12.46 -8.96
C HIS A 122 4.31 -10.93 -8.84
N ASP A 123 3.40 -10.47 -7.99
CA ASP A 123 2.85 -9.12 -8.02
C ASP A 123 3.60 -8.10 -7.14
N THR A 124 4.41 -8.52 -6.16
CA THR A 124 5.14 -7.57 -5.30
C THR A 124 6.05 -6.65 -6.12
N VAL A 125 6.76 -7.19 -7.11
CA VAL A 125 7.68 -6.42 -7.95
C VAL A 125 6.91 -5.40 -8.78
N ALA A 126 5.85 -5.83 -9.46
CA ALA A 126 5.01 -4.96 -10.29
C ALA A 126 4.34 -3.86 -9.44
N SER A 127 3.84 -4.22 -8.26
CA SER A 127 3.19 -3.30 -7.32
C SER A 127 4.14 -2.21 -6.83
N MET A 128 5.37 -2.57 -6.44
CA MET A 128 6.37 -1.57 -6.03
C MET A 128 6.80 -0.66 -7.19
N GLN A 129 6.88 -1.19 -8.42
CA GLN A 129 7.15 -0.35 -9.60
C GLN A 129 6.01 0.63 -9.89
N ILE A 130 4.76 0.18 -9.73
CA ILE A 130 3.57 1.04 -9.86
C ILE A 130 3.63 2.16 -8.83
N LEU A 131 3.85 1.82 -7.55
CA LEU A 131 3.97 2.82 -6.47
C LEU A 131 5.10 3.81 -6.74
N GLY A 132 6.28 3.31 -7.17
CA GLY A 132 7.40 4.16 -7.55
C GLY A 132 7.03 5.19 -8.61
N ARG A 133 6.33 4.79 -9.67
CA ARG A 133 5.91 5.72 -10.74
C ARG A 133 4.82 6.69 -10.28
N VAL A 134 3.84 6.19 -9.54
CA VAL A 134 2.68 6.98 -9.12
C VAL A 134 3.08 8.05 -8.09
N LEU A 135 4.06 7.75 -7.25
CA LEU A 135 4.58 8.64 -6.21
C LEU A 135 5.79 9.46 -6.65
N HIS A 136 6.27 9.29 -7.89
CA HIS A 136 7.51 9.90 -8.40
C HIS A 136 8.72 9.57 -7.50
N ARG A 137 8.88 8.27 -7.21
CA ARG A 137 9.88 7.60 -6.35
C ARG A 137 10.51 6.39 -7.05
N GLU A 138 10.73 6.47 -8.36
CA GLU A 138 11.25 5.36 -9.16
C GLU A 138 12.64 4.92 -8.71
N THR A 139 13.47 5.85 -8.24
CA THR A 139 14.80 5.53 -7.70
C THR A 139 14.69 4.70 -6.43
N GLU A 140 13.86 5.13 -5.47
CA GLU A 140 13.64 4.40 -4.22
C GLU A 140 12.97 3.05 -4.47
N ALA A 141 12.05 2.97 -5.43
CA ALA A 141 11.46 1.71 -5.84
C ALA A 141 12.51 0.77 -6.44
N ALA A 142 13.42 1.27 -7.29
CA ALA A 142 14.51 0.47 -7.86
C ALA A 142 15.48 -0.02 -6.76
N ASP A 143 15.83 0.83 -5.80
CA ASP A 143 16.68 0.47 -4.67
C ASP A 143 16.05 -0.65 -3.82
N TYR A 144 14.79 -0.48 -3.44
CA TYR A 144 14.05 -1.50 -2.69
C TYR A 144 13.94 -2.81 -3.46
N LEU A 145 13.65 -2.74 -4.76
CA LEU A 145 13.51 -3.92 -5.60
C LEU A 145 14.84 -4.66 -5.78
N SER A 146 15.95 -3.94 -5.91
CA SER A 146 17.29 -4.54 -5.92
C SER A 146 17.57 -5.31 -4.62
N PHE A 147 17.24 -4.70 -3.47
CA PHE A 147 17.31 -5.37 -2.17
C PHE A 147 16.41 -6.62 -2.11
N TYR A 148 15.13 -6.49 -2.47
CA TYR A 148 14.16 -7.59 -2.42
C TYR A 148 14.56 -8.77 -3.33
N GLN A 149 14.88 -8.47 -4.59
CA GLN A 149 15.20 -9.49 -5.59
C GLN A 149 16.53 -10.19 -5.32
N SER A 150 17.52 -9.48 -4.77
CA SER A 150 18.80 -10.11 -4.40
C SER A 150 18.62 -11.15 -3.28
N HIS A 151 17.77 -10.87 -2.28
CA HIS A 151 17.46 -11.81 -1.22
C HIS A 151 16.62 -12.98 -1.72
N LEU A 152 15.58 -12.70 -2.52
CA LEU A 152 14.76 -13.74 -3.13
C LEU A 152 15.62 -14.68 -3.98
N LYS A 153 16.49 -14.14 -4.84
CA LYS A 153 17.41 -14.92 -5.66
C LYS A 153 18.33 -15.80 -4.83
N ARG A 154 18.92 -15.26 -3.76
CA ARG A 154 19.79 -16.03 -2.87
C ARG A 154 19.08 -17.24 -2.27
N ILE A 155 17.80 -17.09 -1.92
CA ILE A 155 16.98 -18.17 -1.36
C ILE A 155 16.61 -19.18 -2.46
N THR A 156 16.11 -18.71 -3.60
CA THR A 156 15.67 -19.58 -4.70
C THR A 156 16.83 -20.36 -5.32
N ASP A 157 17.99 -19.75 -5.52
CA ASP A 157 19.20 -20.42 -6.00
C ASP A 157 19.61 -21.59 -5.07
N ARG A 158 19.53 -21.37 -3.74
CA ARG A 158 19.89 -22.40 -2.75
C ARG A 158 18.86 -23.52 -2.71
N ILE A 159 17.57 -23.22 -2.81
CA ILE A 159 16.50 -24.21 -2.76
C ILE A 159 16.40 -25.01 -4.07
N ALA A 160 16.78 -24.41 -5.20
CA ALA A 160 16.78 -25.07 -6.50
C ALA A 160 17.66 -26.32 -6.53
N THR A 161 18.70 -26.38 -5.70
CA THR A 161 19.58 -27.56 -5.58
C THR A 161 19.05 -28.63 -4.63
N VAL A 162 18.00 -28.34 -3.84
CA VAL A 162 17.41 -29.29 -2.89
C VAL A 162 16.37 -30.16 -3.61
N PRO A 163 16.59 -31.49 -3.69
CA PRO A 163 15.64 -32.42 -4.31
C PRO A 163 14.27 -32.34 -3.65
N GLN A 164 13.21 -32.45 -4.45
CA GLN A 164 11.83 -32.37 -3.95
C GLN A 164 11.55 -33.39 -2.82
N ALA A 165 12.10 -34.59 -2.92
CA ALA A 165 11.97 -35.65 -1.91
C ALA A 165 12.60 -35.30 -0.54
N GLN A 166 13.51 -34.32 -0.49
CA GLN A 166 14.15 -33.85 0.74
C GLN A 166 13.50 -32.60 1.32
N ARG A 167 12.50 -32.02 0.64
CA ARG A 167 11.78 -30.83 1.13
C ARG A 167 10.81 -31.25 2.24
N PRO A 168 10.87 -30.63 3.43
CA PRO A 168 9.95 -30.95 4.51
C PRO A 168 8.52 -30.61 4.10
N ARG A 169 7.57 -31.41 4.58
CA ARG A 169 6.13 -31.11 4.41
C ARG A 169 5.74 -30.00 5.38
N VAL A 170 5.00 -29.03 4.88
CA VAL A 170 4.43 -27.90 5.60
C VAL A 170 2.93 -27.85 5.38
#